data_AF-A0AAW6FMV6-F1
#
_entry.id   AF-A0AAW6FMV6-F1
#
_cell.length_a   1.000
_cell.length_b   1.000
_cell.length_c   1.000
_cell.angle_alpha   90.00
_cell.angle_beta   90.00
_cell.angle_gamma   90.00
#
_symmetry.space_group_name_H-M   'P 1'
#
loop_
_entity.id
_entity.type
_entity.pdbx_description
1 polymer ?
#
loop_
_entity_poly.entity_id
_entity_poly.type
_entity_poly.pdbx_seq_one_letter_code
_entity_poly.pdbx_strand_id
1 'polypeptide(L)'
;MPEISASWHDRTLVVRQKDPWHRGLSWPQNISVALYEGKNADTLQSSVHEVTLVSDSAVTVFQNRSADESCIFLNQNGEAYGYFVLDQRTITYALAHLNTFAKAPETRLALLINLNENRLHGRVDGLAFARMLISNLKTETEPLIISTSIAYLNEMALHGQIAGSEELEESLLGLARKPGGKGCQQAAFRALLGTFRQPATTQEIYRMWKEQKSFTGLALGESDYTKMAYELAVRMPEKYEEIRATQATRIQDPDRKREFNFIVRAVAPETETRDSLFRSLLIAGNRRIEPWVTQIVGYLNHPLRQQQAVKYIRPALQELQEVQRTGDIFFPKNWISATLRGHNSPEAAQVVRQFLEQHPDYPVLLKNKILQSADHLYR
;
A
#
# COMPACT_ATOMS: atom_id res chain seq x y z
N MET A 1 16.28 -4.53 9.41
CA MET A 1 15.89 -3.87 10.69
C MET A 1 15.93 -4.92 11.79
N PRO A 2 16.07 -4.56 13.07
CA PRO A 2 15.94 -5.53 14.16
C PRO A 2 14.51 -6.07 14.23
N GLU A 3 14.36 -7.33 14.61
CA GLU A 3 13.09 -7.85 15.13
C GLU A 3 13.12 -7.72 16.65
N ILE A 4 12.10 -7.07 17.22
CA ILE A 4 11.96 -6.80 18.65
C ILE A 4 10.74 -7.55 19.16
N SER A 5 10.90 -8.32 20.23
CA SER A 5 9.82 -9.15 20.80
C SER A 5 9.83 -9.11 22.32
N ALA A 6 8.68 -9.35 22.92
CA ALA A 6 8.51 -9.43 24.36
C ALA A 6 7.87 -10.76 24.76
N SER A 7 8.35 -11.35 25.85
CA SER A 7 7.85 -12.64 26.33
C SER A 7 8.04 -12.78 27.83
N TRP A 8 7.11 -13.46 28.48
CA TRP A 8 7.16 -13.76 29.90
C TRP A 8 8.08 -14.95 30.19
N HIS A 9 8.97 -14.80 31.17
CA HIS A 9 9.81 -15.84 31.74
C HIS A 9 9.72 -15.73 33.26
N ASP A 10 9.25 -16.75 33.97
CA ASP A 10 9.16 -16.74 35.44
C ASP A 10 8.55 -15.46 36.03
N ARG A 11 7.36 -15.08 35.55
CA ARG A 11 6.62 -13.85 35.94
C ARG A 11 7.38 -12.55 35.66
N THR A 12 8.40 -12.62 34.80
CA THR A 12 9.22 -11.49 34.39
C THR A 12 9.02 -11.22 32.90
N LEU A 13 8.68 -9.99 32.52
CA LEU A 13 8.60 -9.62 31.12
C LEU A 13 10.01 -9.33 30.60
N VAL A 14 10.41 -10.05 29.55
CA VAL A 14 11.71 -9.93 28.91
C VAL A 14 11.53 -9.41 27.49
N VAL A 15 12.25 -8.36 27.14
CA VAL A 15 12.29 -7.80 25.78
C VAL A 15 13.63 -8.11 25.13
N ARG A 16 13.60 -8.55 23.86
CA ARG A 16 14.78 -8.96 23.09
C ARG A 16 14.76 -8.32 21.71
N GLN A 17 15.94 -7.94 21.20
CA GLN A 17 16.18 -7.68 19.78
C GLN A 17 16.96 -8.84 19.14
N LYS A 18 16.80 -9.02 17.83
CA LYS A 18 17.67 -9.90 17.02
C LYS A 18 17.85 -9.34 15.61
N ASP A 19 18.99 -9.68 14.98
CA ASP A 19 19.18 -9.49 13.55
C ASP A 19 18.55 -10.64 12.75
N PRO A 20 17.45 -10.41 12.01
CA PRO A 20 16.77 -11.47 11.25
C PRO A 20 17.62 -12.05 10.11
N TRP A 21 18.73 -11.39 9.72
CA TRP A 21 19.65 -11.89 8.69
C TRP A 21 20.95 -12.46 9.26
N HIS A 22 21.06 -12.63 10.59
CA HIS A 22 22.20 -13.27 11.25
C HIS A 22 23.58 -12.68 10.88
N ARG A 23 23.66 -11.36 10.66
CA ARG A 23 24.91 -10.66 10.33
C ARG A 23 25.68 -10.21 11.57
N GLY A 24 25.13 -10.44 12.77
CA GLY A 24 25.72 -10.01 14.04
C GLY A 24 25.59 -8.51 14.30
N LEU A 25 24.54 -7.86 13.75
CA LEU A 25 24.26 -6.45 13.99
C LEU A 25 23.37 -6.26 15.23
N SER A 26 23.67 -5.25 16.04
CA SER A 26 22.83 -4.76 17.13
C SER A 26 22.41 -3.32 16.89
N TRP A 27 21.21 -2.93 17.30
CA TRP A 27 20.70 -1.57 17.18
C TRP A 27 20.47 -0.97 18.57
N PRO A 28 21.46 -0.22 19.11
CA PRO A 28 21.29 0.48 20.37
C PRO A 28 20.16 1.52 20.28
N GLN A 29 19.13 1.39 21.09
CA GLN A 29 17.98 2.30 21.09
C GLN A 29 17.15 2.19 22.37
N ASN A 30 16.41 3.26 22.69
CA ASN A 30 15.37 3.23 23.72
C ASN A 30 14.05 2.83 23.07
N ILE A 31 13.29 2.00 23.77
CA ILE A 31 11.95 1.59 23.35
C ILE A 31 10.97 1.75 24.52
N SER A 32 9.77 2.21 24.21
CA SER A 32 8.65 2.20 25.15
C SER A 32 8.02 0.80 25.20
N VAL A 33 7.77 0.29 26.40
CA VAL A 33 7.07 -0.98 26.64
C VAL A 33 5.92 -0.69 27.58
N ALA A 34 4.70 -0.82 27.06
CA ALA A 34 3.50 -0.60 27.81
C ALA A 34 2.79 -1.91 28.11
N LEU A 35 2.48 -2.10 29.39
CA LEU A 35 1.71 -3.23 29.88
C LEU A 35 0.31 -2.77 30.25
N TYR A 36 -0.68 -3.38 29.63
CA TYR A 36 -2.09 -3.13 29.86
C TYR A 36 -2.72 -4.35 30.53
N GLU A 37 -3.14 -4.20 31.79
CA GLU A 37 -3.70 -5.28 32.60
C GLU A 37 -5.15 -5.03 32.98
N GLY A 38 -5.99 -6.05 32.78
CA GLY A 38 -7.41 -6.00 33.08
C GLY A 38 -8.24 -6.89 32.16
N LYS A 39 -9.49 -7.14 32.54
CA LYS A 39 -10.43 -8.01 31.80
C LYS A 39 -11.20 -7.27 30.71
N ASN A 40 -11.42 -5.95 30.84
CA ASN A 40 -12.17 -5.10 29.91
C ASN A 40 -11.35 -3.86 29.52
N ALA A 41 -11.58 -3.34 28.32
CA ALA A 41 -10.88 -2.14 27.79
C ALA A 41 -11.00 -0.90 28.69
N ASP A 42 -12.13 -0.74 29.37
CA ASP A 42 -12.43 0.40 30.24
C ASP A 42 -11.76 0.33 31.63
N THR A 43 -11.18 -0.81 31.99
CA THR A 43 -10.54 -1.05 33.30
C THR A 43 -9.06 -1.34 33.21
N LEU A 44 -8.44 -1.12 32.05
CA LEU A 44 -7.01 -1.37 31.87
C LEU A 44 -6.18 -0.36 32.66
N GLN A 45 -5.44 -0.87 33.65
CA GLN A 45 -4.33 -0.13 34.20
C GLN A 45 -3.16 -0.27 33.22
N SER A 46 -2.64 0.87 32.76
CA SER A 46 -1.46 0.90 31.91
C SER A 46 -0.24 1.30 32.73
N SER A 47 0.88 0.62 32.47
CA SER A 47 2.19 1.01 32.98
C SER A 47 3.16 1.02 31.81
N VAL A 48 3.90 2.12 31.66
CA VAL A 48 4.84 2.33 30.56
C VAL A 48 6.25 2.37 31.13
N HIS A 49 7.15 1.60 30.55
CA HIS A 49 8.55 1.54 30.93
C HIS A 49 9.43 1.76 29.71
N GLU A 50 10.44 2.62 29.86
CA GLU A 50 11.48 2.79 28.86
C GLU A 50 12.57 1.72 29.04
N VAL A 51 12.94 1.10 27.94
CA VAL A 51 13.92 0.01 27.90
C VAL A 51 15.03 0.38 26.93
N THR A 52 16.26 0.45 27.41
CA THR A 52 17.43 0.62 26.55
C THR A 52 17.92 -0.73 26.07
N LEU A 53 17.76 -0.99 24.77
CA LEU A 53 18.36 -2.14 24.10
C LEU A 53 19.76 -1.73 23.65
N VAL A 54 20.81 -2.42 24.11
CA VAL A 54 22.22 -2.13 23.74
C VAL A 54 22.91 -3.24 22.95
N SER A 55 22.37 -4.46 23.01
CA SER A 55 22.85 -5.63 22.28
C SER A 55 21.69 -6.60 22.02
N ASP A 56 21.94 -7.82 21.54
CA ASP A 56 20.95 -8.92 21.43
C ASP A 56 20.40 -9.39 22.80
N SER A 57 20.74 -8.68 23.86
CA SER A 57 20.40 -8.94 25.25
C SER A 57 18.91 -8.77 25.58
N ALA A 58 18.42 -9.72 26.38
CA ALA A 58 17.19 -9.66 27.13
C ALA A 58 17.24 -8.54 28.19
N VAL A 59 16.25 -7.65 28.19
CA VAL A 59 16.04 -6.68 29.29
C VAL A 59 14.77 -7.04 30.06
N THR A 60 14.91 -7.14 31.38
CA THR A 60 13.79 -7.33 32.32
C THR A 60 13.04 -6.01 32.51
N VAL A 61 11.73 -6.02 32.24
CA VAL A 61 10.90 -4.80 32.26
C VAL A 61 9.93 -4.79 33.43
N PHE A 62 9.19 -5.89 33.63
CA PHE A 62 8.20 -6.04 34.70
C PHE A 62 8.45 -7.32 35.47
N GLN A 63 8.13 -7.34 36.76
CA GLN A 63 8.26 -8.51 37.64
C GLN A 63 6.94 -8.81 38.34
N ASN A 64 6.74 -10.08 38.70
CA ASN A 64 5.62 -10.61 39.49
C ASN A 64 4.22 -10.43 38.86
N ARG A 65 4.12 -10.25 37.54
CA ARG A 65 2.85 -10.07 36.81
C ARG A 65 2.47 -11.35 36.02
N SER A 66 1.22 -11.44 35.55
CA SER A 66 0.69 -12.63 34.86
C SER A 66 0.56 -12.42 33.35
N ALA A 67 1.08 -13.37 32.57
CA ALA A 67 0.93 -13.41 31.12
C ALA A 67 -0.55 -13.52 30.70
N ASP A 68 -1.34 -14.25 31.48
CA ASP A 68 -2.73 -14.59 31.16
C ASP A 68 -3.71 -13.43 31.40
N GLU A 69 -3.22 -12.25 31.79
CA GLU A 69 -4.05 -11.07 32.05
C GLU A 69 -3.54 -9.78 31.38
N SER A 70 -2.46 -9.85 30.59
CA SER A 70 -1.76 -8.66 30.11
C SER A 70 -1.64 -8.57 28.59
N CYS A 71 -1.91 -7.39 28.02
CA CYS A 71 -1.51 -7.06 26.64
C CYS A 71 -0.20 -6.25 26.67
N ILE A 72 0.74 -6.57 25.77
CA ILE A 72 2.07 -5.97 25.74
C ILE A 72 2.21 -5.13 24.46
N PHE A 73 2.28 -3.81 24.62
CA PHE A 73 2.44 -2.89 23.52
C PHE A 73 3.88 -2.40 23.47
N LEU A 74 4.58 -2.81 22.41
CA LEU A 74 5.93 -2.33 22.13
C LEU A 74 5.86 -1.09 21.24
N ASN A 75 6.71 -0.11 21.53
CA ASN A 75 6.86 1.12 20.77
C ASN A 75 5.55 1.91 20.63
N GLN A 76 4.86 2.13 21.75
CA GLN A 76 3.57 2.81 21.77
C GLN A 76 3.65 4.29 21.36
N ASN A 77 4.82 4.92 21.52
CA ASN A 77 5.10 6.28 21.07
C ASN A 77 5.57 6.37 19.60
N GLY A 78 5.87 5.24 18.96
CA GLY A 78 6.28 5.19 17.56
C GLY A 78 7.69 5.74 17.27
N GLU A 79 8.52 5.91 18.29
CA GLU A 79 9.85 6.54 18.17
C GLU A 79 10.96 5.51 17.86
N ALA A 80 10.77 4.25 18.24
CA ALA A 80 11.77 3.21 18.08
C ALA A 80 11.78 2.58 16.67
N TYR A 81 12.95 2.08 16.26
CA TYR A 81 13.20 1.49 14.95
C TYR A 81 13.27 -0.03 15.03
N GLY A 82 12.32 -0.71 14.38
CA GLY A 82 12.34 -2.16 14.25
C GLY A 82 11.00 -2.73 13.82
N TYR A 83 10.99 -4.03 13.58
CA TYR A 83 9.77 -4.81 13.48
C TYR A 83 9.38 -5.30 14.89
N PHE A 84 8.27 -4.80 15.43
CA PHE A 84 7.78 -5.16 16.76
C PHE A 84 6.81 -6.33 16.68
N VAL A 85 7.23 -7.49 17.17
CA VAL A 85 6.43 -8.72 17.18
C VAL A 85 5.37 -8.62 18.25
N LEU A 86 4.10 -8.64 17.83
CA LEU A 86 2.97 -8.66 18.75
C LEU A 86 2.57 -10.10 19.07
N ASP A 87 2.22 -10.34 20.34
CA ASP A 87 1.60 -11.60 20.75
C ASP A 87 0.12 -11.67 20.33
N GLN A 88 -0.45 -12.87 20.33
CA GLN A 88 -1.81 -13.08 19.84
C GLN A 88 -2.88 -12.34 20.66
N ARG A 89 -2.70 -12.22 21.97
CA ARG A 89 -3.65 -11.51 22.84
C ARG A 89 -3.63 -10.02 22.53
N THR A 90 -2.44 -9.44 22.42
CA THR A 90 -2.24 -8.04 22.03
C THR A 90 -2.82 -7.77 20.64
N ILE A 91 -2.61 -8.66 19.67
CA ILE A 91 -3.23 -8.54 18.33
C ILE A 91 -4.76 -8.54 18.42
N THR A 92 -5.35 -9.54 19.08
CA THR A 92 -6.82 -9.65 19.22
C THR A 92 -7.39 -8.41 19.88
N TYR A 93 -6.75 -7.95 20.95
CA TYR A 93 -7.16 -6.77 21.69
C TYR A 93 -7.04 -5.50 20.82
N ALA A 94 -5.90 -5.30 20.14
CA ALA A 94 -5.65 -4.15 19.28
C ALA A 94 -6.64 -4.04 18.12
N LEU A 95 -6.97 -5.16 17.47
CA LEU A 95 -7.98 -5.21 16.40
C LEU A 95 -9.39 -4.87 16.90
N ALA A 96 -9.73 -5.23 18.14
CA ALA A 96 -11.05 -4.92 18.70
C ALA A 96 -11.17 -3.47 19.17
N HIS A 97 -10.04 -2.84 19.55
CA HIS A 97 -10.06 -1.61 20.33
C HIS A 97 -9.31 -0.43 19.71
N LEU A 98 -8.73 -0.49 18.51
CA LEU A 98 -7.89 0.59 17.94
C LEU A 98 -8.40 2.02 18.23
N ASN A 99 -9.70 2.27 18.07
CA ASN A 99 -10.34 3.59 18.21
C ASN A 99 -10.58 3.99 19.68
N THR A 100 -10.77 3.01 20.55
CA THR A 100 -11.05 3.19 21.98
C THR A 100 -9.80 3.01 22.84
N PHE A 101 -8.75 2.38 22.29
CA PHE A 101 -7.58 1.90 22.99
C PHE A 101 -6.66 3.05 23.44
N ALA A 102 -6.71 4.19 22.77
CA ALA A 102 -5.92 5.34 23.17
C ALA A 102 -6.60 6.66 22.82
N LYS A 103 -6.72 7.55 23.81
CA LYS A 103 -7.15 8.94 23.60
C LYS A 103 -6.15 9.70 22.72
N ALA A 104 -4.88 9.28 22.72
CA ALA A 104 -3.77 9.91 22.02
C ALA A 104 -3.64 9.43 20.55
N PRO A 105 -3.70 10.32 19.54
CA PRO A 105 -3.53 10.00 18.12
C PRO A 105 -2.24 9.25 17.77
N GLU A 106 -1.12 9.65 18.35
CA GLU A 106 0.22 9.08 18.11
C GLU A 106 0.29 7.60 18.46
N THR A 107 -0.33 7.21 19.58
CA THR A 107 -0.44 5.81 20.00
C THR A 107 -1.28 5.00 19.03
N ARG A 108 -2.43 5.54 18.60
CA ARG A 108 -3.30 4.84 17.63
C ARG A 108 -2.56 4.63 16.31
N LEU A 109 -1.81 5.62 15.86
CA LEU A 109 -1.01 5.50 14.63
C LEU A 109 0.14 4.49 14.78
N ALA A 110 0.89 4.52 15.89
CA ALA A 110 1.97 3.55 16.14
C ALA A 110 1.43 2.12 16.19
N LEU A 111 0.29 1.91 16.86
CA LEU A 111 -0.38 0.60 16.89
C LEU A 111 -0.86 0.16 15.50
N LEU A 112 -1.44 1.08 14.72
CA LEU A 112 -1.86 0.82 13.35
C LEU A 112 -0.68 0.39 12.46
N ILE A 113 0.48 1.03 12.59
CA ILE A 113 1.71 0.64 11.89
C ILE A 113 2.16 -0.75 12.35
N ASN A 114 2.23 -1.00 13.66
CA ASN A 114 2.62 -2.31 14.19
C ASN A 114 1.69 -3.45 13.73
N LEU A 115 0.37 -3.22 13.71
CA LEU A 115 -0.59 -4.19 13.19
C LEU A 115 -0.35 -4.47 11.70
N ASN A 116 -0.10 -3.43 10.90
CA ASN A 116 0.21 -3.61 9.48
C ASN A 116 1.51 -4.40 9.29
N GLU A 117 2.59 -4.08 10.00
CA GLU A 117 3.84 -4.83 9.91
C GLU A 117 3.66 -6.30 10.31
N ASN A 118 2.87 -6.58 11.35
CA ASN A 118 2.56 -7.94 11.74
C ASN A 118 1.64 -8.66 10.72
N ARG A 119 0.77 -7.94 10.01
CA ARG A 119 0.04 -8.48 8.83
C ARG A 119 1.00 -8.89 7.73
N LEU A 120 1.97 -8.02 7.41
CA LEU A 120 2.96 -8.31 6.37
C LEU A 120 3.84 -9.53 6.70
N HIS A 121 3.99 -9.85 7.99
CA HIS A 121 4.70 -11.03 8.49
C HIS A 121 3.76 -12.23 8.81
N GLY A 122 2.49 -12.18 8.38
CA GLY A 122 1.54 -13.30 8.53
C GLY A 122 1.03 -13.56 9.95
N ARG A 123 1.27 -12.65 10.90
CA ARG A 123 0.80 -12.77 12.30
C ARG A 123 -0.59 -12.18 12.51
N VAL A 124 -0.99 -11.21 11.70
CA VAL A 124 -2.33 -10.62 11.71
C VAL A 124 -3.08 -11.09 10.48
N ASP A 125 -4.28 -11.64 10.67
CA ASP A 125 -5.17 -12.01 9.57
C ASP A 125 -5.52 -10.77 8.73
N GLY A 126 -5.26 -10.85 7.42
CA GLY A 126 -5.46 -9.73 6.51
C GLY A 126 -6.91 -9.27 6.47
N LEU A 127 -7.87 -10.20 6.43
CA LEU A 127 -9.29 -9.83 6.36
C LEU A 127 -9.79 -9.19 7.66
N ALA A 128 -9.36 -9.70 8.82
CA ALA A 128 -9.64 -9.08 10.12
C ALA A 128 -9.07 -7.66 10.20
N PHE A 129 -7.84 -7.45 9.73
CA PHE A 129 -7.24 -6.12 9.66
C PHE A 129 -8.02 -5.18 8.73
N ALA A 130 -8.39 -5.63 7.53
CA ALA A 130 -9.19 -4.82 6.60
C ALA A 130 -10.55 -4.41 7.22
N ARG A 131 -11.27 -5.35 7.84
CA ARG A 131 -12.54 -5.05 8.53
C ARG A 131 -12.35 -4.04 9.66
N MET A 132 -11.29 -4.19 10.46
CA MET A 132 -10.95 -3.22 11.49
C MET A 132 -10.69 -1.83 10.88
N LEU A 133 -9.94 -1.71 9.78
CA LEU A 133 -9.69 -0.42 9.12
C LEU A 133 -10.98 0.21 8.60
N ILE A 134 -11.82 -0.58 7.92
CA ILE A 134 -13.11 -0.12 7.39
C ILE A 134 -14.03 0.37 8.52
N SER A 135 -14.08 -0.37 9.62
CA SER A 135 -14.81 0.04 10.82
C SER A 135 -14.23 1.34 11.42
N ASN A 136 -12.89 1.42 11.51
CA ASN A 136 -12.19 2.56 12.07
C ASN A 136 -12.52 3.87 11.32
N LEU A 137 -12.52 3.80 9.99
CA LEU A 137 -12.83 4.94 9.11
C LEU A 137 -14.20 5.59 9.36
N LYS A 138 -15.15 4.88 9.99
CA LYS A 138 -16.49 5.42 10.32
C LYS A 138 -16.44 6.44 11.45
N THR A 139 -15.46 6.33 12.36
CA THR A 139 -15.42 7.11 13.61
C THR A 139 -14.14 7.92 13.81
N GLU A 140 -13.03 7.55 13.17
CA GLU A 140 -11.77 8.28 13.29
C GLU A 140 -11.88 9.71 12.73
N THR A 141 -11.21 10.64 13.41
CA THR A 141 -11.17 12.06 13.07
C THR A 141 -9.77 12.53 12.70
N GLU A 142 -8.73 11.80 13.11
CA GLU A 142 -7.34 12.17 12.89
C GLU A 142 -6.91 11.93 11.43
N PRO A 143 -6.56 13.00 10.67
CA PRO A 143 -6.29 12.88 9.24
C PRO A 143 -5.15 11.91 8.88
N LEU A 144 -4.13 11.81 9.72
CA LEU A 144 -2.99 10.94 9.47
C LEU A 144 -3.36 9.46 9.63
N ILE A 145 -4.21 9.12 10.60
CA ILE A 145 -4.70 7.75 10.82
C ILE A 145 -5.65 7.37 9.68
N ILE A 146 -6.54 8.27 9.27
CA ILE A 146 -7.45 8.07 8.14
C ILE A 146 -6.66 7.80 6.86
N SER A 147 -5.72 8.68 6.51
CA SER A 147 -4.92 8.54 5.28
C SER A 147 -4.06 7.29 5.28
N THR A 148 -3.45 6.91 6.42
CA THR A 148 -2.71 5.65 6.58
C THR A 148 -3.62 4.44 6.41
N SER A 149 -4.80 4.45 7.03
CA SER A 149 -5.79 3.37 6.90
C SER A 149 -6.24 3.19 5.46
N ILE A 150 -6.51 4.28 4.75
CA ILE A 150 -6.86 4.28 3.32
C ILE A 150 -5.71 3.71 2.49
N ALA A 151 -4.46 4.08 2.79
CA ALA A 151 -3.30 3.58 2.06
C ALA A 151 -3.15 2.05 2.19
N TYR A 152 -3.30 1.51 3.40
CA TYR A 152 -3.25 0.06 3.61
C TYR A 152 -4.41 -0.67 2.94
N LEU A 153 -5.65 -0.17 3.06
CA LEU A 153 -6.79 -0.76 2.34
C LEU A 153 -6.58 -0.75 0.82
N ASN A 154 -6.01 0.32 0.28
CA ASN A 154 -5.73 0.45 -1.15
C ASN A 154 -4.67 -0.57 -1.60
N GLU A 155 -3.58 -0.74 -0.84
CA GLU A 155 -2.56 -1.77 -1.09
C GLU A 155 -3.17 -3.18 -1.09
N MET A 156 -3.98 -3.50 -0.09
CA MET A 156 -4.65 -4.80 0.03
C MET A 156 -5.64 -5.05 -1.12
N ALA A 157 -6.38 -4.02 -1.55
CA ALA A 157 -7.30 -4.10 -2.68
C ALA A 157 -6.56 -4.26 -4.02
N LEU A 158 -5.42 -3.56 -4.18
CA LEU A 158 -4.56 -3.65 -5.36
C LEU A 158 -4.00 -5.07 -5.54
N HIS A 159 -3.54 -5.68 -4.45
CA HIS A 159 -2.95 -7.02 -4.44
C HIS A 159 -3.97 -8.15 -4.20
N GLY A 160 -5.27 -7.84 -4.29
CA GLY A 160 -6.34 -8.83 -4.43
C GLY A 160 -6.98 -9.33 -3.16
N GLN A 161 -6.42 -9.04 -1.97
CA GLN A 161 -6.93 -9.54 -0.70
C GLN A 161 -8.37 -9.11 -0.42
N ILE A 162 -8.71 -7.88 -0.83
CA ILE A 162 -10.06 -7.29 -0.70
C ILE A 162 -10.53 -6.67 -2.02
N ALA A 163 -10.02 -7.16 -3.15
CA ALA A 163 -10.36 -6.66 -4.48
C ALA A 163 -11.87 -6.76 -4.76
N GLY A 164 -12.48 -5.63 -5.12
CA GLY A 164 -13.92 -5.57 -5.39
C GLY A 164 -14.79 -5.72 -4.15
N SER A 165 -14.24 -5.53 -2.94
CA SER A 165 -15.06 -5.44 -1.73
C SER A 165 -16.05 -4.28 -1.83
N GLU A 166 -17.35 -4.59 -1.80
CA GLU A 166 -18.42 -3.60 -1.77
C GLU A 166 -18.32 -2.71 -0.53
N GLU A 167 -18.08 -3.31 0.64
CA GLU A 167 -17.92 -2.60 1.91
C GLU A 167 -16.79 -1.55 1.86
N LEU A 168 -15.67 -1.87 1.21
CA LEU A 168 -14.56 -0.92 1.02
C LEU A 168 -14.99 0.24 0.12
N GLU A 169 -15.59 -0.04 -1.04
CA GLU A 169 -15.98 0.99 -2.00
C GLU A 169 -17.04 1.93 -1.40
N GLU A 170 -18.04 1.38 -0.71
CA GLU A 170 -19.06 2.15 0.01
C GLU A 170 -18.45 3.02 1.10
N SER A 171 -17.48 2.51 1.85
CA SER A 171 -16.81 3.26 2.91
C SER A 171 -15.99 4.42 2.36
N LEU A 172 -15.23 4.20 1.27
CA LEU A 172 -14.47 5.26 0.60
C LEU A 172 -15.39 6.29 -0.06
N LEU A 173 -16.50 5.87 -0.68
CA LEU A 173 -17.53 6.76 -1.21
C LEU A 173 -18.19 7.59 -0.10
N GLY A 174 -18.51 6.97 1.03
CA GLY A 174 -19.08 7.64 2.20
C GLY A 174 -18.15 8.72 2.75
N LEU A 175 -16.85 8.42 2.86
CA LEU A 175 -15.83 9.39 3.26
C LEU A 175 -15.69 10.53 2.25
N ALA A 176 -15.70 10.23 0.94
CA ALA A 176 -15.63 11.25 -0.10
C ALA A 176 -16.85 12.20 -0.07
N ARG A 177 -18.03 11.70 0.36
CA ARG A 177 -19.27 12.48 0.49
C ARG A 177 -19.34 13.34 1.76
N LYS A 178 -18.62 12.98 2.83
CA LYS A 178 -18.73 13.63 4.14
C LYS A 178 -18.20 15.09 4.12
N PRO A 179 -19.06 16.12 4.30
CA PRO A 179 -18.61 17.51 4.29
C PRO A 179 -17.66 17.83 5.46
N GLY A 180 -16.75 18.79 5.27
CA GLY A 180 -15.89 19.33 6.34
C GLY A 180 -14.53 18.63 6.52
N GLY A 181 -14.27 17.52 5.83
CA GLY A 181 -13.01 16.77 5.88
C GLY A 181 -12.20 16.88 4.59
N LYS A 182 -11.93 18.08 4.06
CA LYS A 182 -11.38 18.30 2.70
C LYS A 182 -10.21 17.36 2.33
N GLY A 183 -9.23 17.18 3.22
CA GLY A 183 -8.10 16.28 3.00
C GLY A 183 -8.50 14.80 2.94
N CYS A 184 -9.38 14.36 3.84
CA CYS A 184 -9.88 12.99 3.90
C CYS A 184 -10.79 12.67 2.70
N GLN A 185 -11.62 13.61 2.24
CA GLN A 185 -12.48 13.44 1.07
C GLN A 185 -11.65 13.13 -0.18
N GLN A 186 -10.59 13.93 -0.42
CA GLN A 186 -9.74 13.77 -1.58
C GLN A 186 -8.91 12.49 -1.52
N ALA A 187 -8.36 12.15 -0.34
CA ALA A 187 -7.64 10.90 -0.14
C ALA A 187 -8.53 9.68 -0.39
N ALA A 188 -9.75 9.67 0.15
CA ALA A 188 -10.72 8.58 -0.04
C ALA A 188 -11.14 8.44 -1.51
N PHE A 189 -11.46 9.56 -2.17
CA PHE A 189 -11.84 9.53 -3.59
C PHE A 189 -10.70 9.04 -4.50
N ARG A 190 -9.47 9.49 -4.27
CA ARG A 190 -8.31 9.04 -5.06
C ARG A 190 -7.98 7.58 -4.84
N ALA A 191 -8.12 7.09 -3.60
CA ALA A 191 -7.97 5.66 -3.32
C ALA A 191 -9.04 4.83 -4.02
N LEU A 192 -10.29 5.30 -3.98
CA LEU A 192 -11.40 4.65 -4.69
C LEU A 192 -11.12 4.54 -6.19
N LEU A 193 -10.65 5.62 -6.84
CA LEU A 193 -10.33 5.62 -8.27
C LEU A 193 -9.30 4.54 -8.66
N GLY A 194 -8.38 4.18 -7.78
CA GLY A 194 -7.38 3.16 -8.05
C GLY A 194 -7.89 1.72 -7.98
N THR A 195 -9.01 1.47 -7.29
CA THR A 195 -9.39 0.10 -6.88
C THR A 195 -10.83 -0.27 -7.14
N PHE A 196 -11.71 0.67 -7.48
CA PHE A 196 -13.13 0.38 -7.69
C PHE A 196 -13.35 -0.71 -8.74
N ARG A 197 -14.34 -1.56 -8.52
CA ARG A 197 -14.77 -2.65 -9.41
C ARG A 197 -16.29 -2.80 -9.42
N GLN A 198 -17.00 -2.28 -8.42
CA GLN A 198 -18.46 -2.42 -8.38
C GLN A 198 -19.13 -1.69 -9.56
N PRO A 199 -20.14 -2.31 -10.22
CA PRO A 199 -20.88 -1.66 -11.28
C PRO A 199 -21.54 -0.34 -10.84
N ALA A 200 -22.09 -0.30 -9.62
CA ALA A 200 -22.71 0.91 -9.06
C ALA A 200 -21.69 2.05 -8.91
N THR A 201 -20.51 1.78 -8.35
CA THR A 201 -19.42 2.75 -8.25
C THR A 201 -18.95 3.20 -9.63
N THR A 202 -18.79 2.28 -10.57
CA THR A 202 -18.37 2.61 -11.94
C THR A 202 -19.33 3.60 -12.58
N GLN A 203 -20.64 3.40 -12.44
CA GLN A 203 -21.65 4.33 -12.95
C GLN A 203 -21.63 5.69 -12.23
N GLU A 204 -21.43 5.69 -10.90
CA GLU A 204 -21.29 6.93 -10.13
C GLU A 204 -20.09 7.76 -10.60
N ILE A 205 -18.91 7.14 -10.73
CA ILE A 205 -17.69 7.79 -11.23
C ILE A 205 -17.87 8.26 -12.67
N TYR A 206 -18.52 7.46 -13.51
CA TYR A 206 -18.83 7.84 -14.89
C TYR A 206 -19.75 9.07 -14.95
N ARG A 207 -20.81 9.11 -14.16
CA ARG A 207 -21.71 10.27 -14.05
C ARG A 207 -20.96 11.52 -13.59
N MET A 208 -20.17 11.40 -12.53
CA MET A 208 -19.35 12.51 -12.02
C MET A 208 -18.39 13.05 -13.09
N TRP A 209 -17.71 12.15 -13.81
CA TRP A 209 -16.81 12.53 -14.90
C TRP A 209 -17.57 13.19 -16.05
N LYS A 210 -18.71 12.63 -16.46
CA LYS A 210 -19.51 13.12 -17.59
C LYS A 210 -20.09 14.49 -17.31
N GLU A 211 -20.69 14.70 -16.14
CA GLU A 211 -21.36 15.95 -15.77
C GLU A 211 -20.41 17.02 -15.21
N GLN A 212 -19.16 16.67 -14.89
CA GLN A 212 -18.21 17.52 -14.15
C GLN A 212 -18.77 18.02 -12.82
N LYS A 213 -19.56 17.18 -12.14
CA LYS A 213 -20.17 17.44 -10.84
C LYS A 213 -19.69 16.42 -9.83
N SER A 214 -19.05 16.91 -8.77
CA SER A 214 -18.56 16.11 -7.65
C SER A 214 -19.43 16.28 -6.40
N PHE A 215 -19.09 15.57 -5.32
CA PHE A 215 -19.73 15.74 -4.02
C PHE A 215 -19.43 17.13 -3.43
N THR A 216 -20.35 17.63 -2.62
CA THR A 216 -20.18 18.90 -1.90
C THR A 216 -18.87 18.91 -1.09
N GLY A 217 -18.03 19.91 -1.34
CA GLY A 217 -16.72 20.06 -0.69
C GLY A 217 -15.55 19.31 -1.34
N LEU A 218 -15.82 18.37 -2.26
CA LEU A 218 -14.79 17.67 -3.03
C LEU A 218 -14.46 18.46 -4.30
N ALA A 219 -13.37 19.22 -4.29
CA ALA A 219 -12.88 19.90 -5.49
C ALA A 219 -12.05 18.93 -6.36
N LEU A 220 -12.44 18.76 -7.63
CA LEU A 220 -11.72 17.95 -8.62
C LEU A 220 -11.09 18.85 -9.68
N GLY A 221 -9.78 18.69 -9.88
CA GLY A 221 -9.04 19.39 -10.93
C GLY A 221 -8.97 18.59 -12.24
N GLU A 222 -8.39 19.20 -13.27
CA GLU A 222 -8.17 18.57 -14.57
C GLU A 222 -7.41 17.23 -14.46
N SER A 223 -6.43 17.14 -13.56
CA SER A 223 -5.68 15.91 -13.29
C SER A 223 -6.55 14.80 -12.71
N ASP A 224 -7.50 15.15 -11.83
CA ASP A 224 -8.43 14.17 -11.25
C ASP A 224 -9.39 13.66 -12.33
N TYR A 225 -9.96 14.53 -13.18
CA TYR A 225 -10.80 14.12 -14.31
C TYR A 225 -10.05 13.31 -15.36
N THR A 226 -8.77 13.62 -15.57
CA THR A 226 -7.91 12.85 -16.48
C THR A 226 -7.65 11.44 -15.94
N LYS A 227 -7.39 11.33 -14.63
CA LYS A 227 -7.27 10.04 -13.95
C LYS A 227 -8.58 9.25 -14.02
N MET A 228 -9.73 9.89 -13.80
CA MET A 228 -11.05 9.26 -13.97
C MET A 228 -11.22 8.71 -15.39
N ALA A 229 -10.85 9.47 -16.41
CA ALA A 229 -10.95 9.02 -17.81
C ALA A 229 -10.14 7.73 -18.05
N TYR A 230 -8.91 7.64 -17.54
CA TYR A 230 -8.12 6.41 -17.66
C TYR A 230 -8.75 5.23 -16.92
N GLU A 231 -9.18 5.43 -15.67
CA GLU A 231 -9.75 4.36 -14.86
C GLU A 231 -11.10 3.85 -15.40
N LEU A 232 -11.92 4.76 -15.93
CA LEU A 232 -13.17 4.45 -16.61
C LEU A 232 -12.91 3.73 -17.94
N ALA A 233 -11.95 4.17 -18.75
CA ALA A 233 -11.60 3.53 -20.01
C ALA A 233 -11.18 2.05 -19.84
N VAL A 234 -10.52 1.71 -18.72
CA VAL A 234 -10.18 0.32 -18.41
C VAL A 234 -11.43 -0.53 -18.09
N ARG A 235 -12.45 0.07 -17.45
CA ARG A 235 -13.63 -0.62 -16.93
C ARG A 235 -14.85 -0.56 -17.85
N MET A 236 -14.87 0.39 -18.77
CA MET A 236 -15.93 0.63 -19.76
C MET A 236 -15.31 0.65 -21.17
N PRO A 237 -14.76 -0.49 -21.65
CA PRO A 237 -14.09 -0.56 -22.95
C PRO A 237 -15.00 -0.12 -24.11
N GLU A 238 -16.31 -0.35 -24.01
CA GLU A 238 -17.32 0.08 -24.98
C GLU A 238 -17.49 1.60 -25.06
N LYS A 239 -17.04 2.33 -24.03
CA LYS A 239 -17.06 3.81 -23.97
C LYS A 239 -15.69 4.43 -24.19
N TYR A 240 -14.66 3.65 -24.51
CA TYR A 240 -13.29 4.12 -24.63
C TYR A 240 -13.16 5.37 -25.53
N GLU A 241 -13.76 5.34 -26.72
CA GLU A 241 -13.69 6.46 -27.66
C GLU A 241 -14.45 7.70 -27.18
N GLU A 242 -15.64 7.53 -26.56
CA GLU A 242 -16.40 8.62 -25.93
C GLU A 242 -15.56 9.28 -24.83
N ILE A 243 -14.95 8.47 -23.96
CA ILE A 243 -14.15 8.93 -22.83
C ILE A 243 -12.88 9.65 -23.31
N ARG A 244 -12.14 9.03 -24.23
CA ARG A 244 -10.91 9.57 -24.80
C ARG A 244 -11.15 10.91 -25.49
N ALA A 245 -12.11 10.96 -26.41
CA ALA A 245 -12.41 12.16 -27.18
C ALA A 245 -12.89 13.30 -26.27
N THR A 246 -13.81 13.00 -25.35
CA THR A 246 -14.35 14.00 -24.42
C THR A 246 -13.27 14.56 -23.49
N GLN A 247 -12.39 13.71 -22.94
CA GLN A 247 -11.34 14.21 -22.04
C GLN A 247 -10.29 15.02 -22.81
N ALA A 248 -9.95 14.63 -24.05
CA ALA A 248 -9.00 15.37 -24.88
C ALA A 248 -9.48 16.80 -25.24
N THR A 249 -10.79 17.05 -25.34
CA THR A 249 -11.34 18.40 -25.59
C THR A 249 -11.37 19.26 -24.32
N ARG A 250 -11.45 18.63 -23.15
CA ARG A 250 -11.43 19.32 -21.85
C ARG A 250 -10.06 19.83 -21.45
N ILE A 251 -8.99 19.12 -21.84
CA ILE A 251 -7.61 19.52 -21.55
C ILE A 251 -7.20 20.67 -22.46
N GLN A 252 -6.97 21.84 -21.85
CA GLN A 252 -6.61 23.07 -22.59
C GLN A 252 -5.10 23.21 -22.77
N ASP A 253 -4.33 22.81 -21.77
CA ASP A 253 -2.87 22.91 -21.81
C ASP A 253 -2.29 21.96 -22.88
N PRO A 254 -1.50 22.48 -23.86
CA PRO A 254 -0.97 21.66 -24.94
C PRO A 254 -0.07 20.51 -24.46
N ASP A 255 0.69 20.71 -23.38
CA ASP A 255 1.63 19.71 -22.88
C ASP A 255 0.91 18.58 -22.16
N ARG A 256 -0.08 18.91 -21.32
CA ARG A 256 -0.98 17.93 -20.71
C ARG A 256 -1.84 17.21 -21.74
N LYS A 257 -2.19 17.87 -22.85
CA LYS A 257 -2.90 17.22 -23.95
C LYS A 257 -2.00 16.21 -24.68
N ARG A 258 -0.71 16.53 -24.86
CA ARG A 258 0.30 15.59 -25.38
C ARG A 258 0.49 14.41 -24.43
N GLU A 259 0.64 14.68 -23.13
CA GLU A 259 0.68 13.65 -22.08
C GLU A 259 -0.54 12.73 -22.18
N PHE A 260 -1.74 13.32 -22.20
CA PHE A 260 -2.98 12.56 -22.24
C PHE A 260 -3.07 11.64 -23.46
N ASN A 261 -2.82 12.19 -24.64
CA ASN A 261 -2.88 11.44 -25.90
C ASN A 261 -1.83 10.32 -25.95
N PHE A 262 -0.71 10.48 -25.23
CA PHE A 262 0.31 9.45 -25.15
C PHE A 262 -0.09 8.34 -24.17
N ILE A 263 -0.53 8.69 -22.96
CA ILE A 263 -0.87 7.74 -21.89
C ILE A 263 -2.17 6.98 -22.18
N VAL A 264 -3.18 7.63 -22.78
CA VAL A 264 -4.51 7.01 -22.99
C VAL A 264 -4.45 5.75 -23.86
N ARG A 265 -3.42 5.62 -24.70
CA ARG A 265 -3.16 4.42 -25.49
C ARG A 265 -2.89 3.18 -24.63
N ALA A 266 -2.41 3.35 -23.40
CA ALA A 266 -2.19 2.24 -22.45
C ALA A 266 -3.50 1.65 -21.94
N VAL A 267 -4.59 2.43 -21.94
CA VAL A 267 -5.92 2.01 -21.50
C VAL A 267 -6.84 1.59 -22.64
N ALA A 268 -6.37 1.61 -23.90
CA ALA A 268 -7.10 1.14 -25.07
C ALA A 268 -7.64 -0.30 -24.89
N PRO A 269 -8.83 -0.62 -25.41
CA PRO A 269 -9.45 -1.95 -25.27
C PRO A 269 -8.76 -3.01 -26.15
N GLU A 270 -8.13 -2.63 -27.26
CA GLU A 270 -7.44 -3.57 -28.16
C GLU A 270 -6.07 -4.01 -27.61
N THR A 271 -5.83 -5.31 -27.59
CA THR A 271 -4.58 -5.90 -27.07
C THR A 271 -3.38 -5.52 -27.93
N GLU A 272 -3.55 -5.48 -29.24
CA GLU A 272 -2.51 -5.16 -30.22
C GLU A 272 -2.00 -3.73 -30.04
N THR A 273 -2.90 -2.78 -29.73
CA THR A 273 -2.55 -1.40 -29.42
C THR A 273 -1.66 -1.33 -28.18
N ARG A 274 -2.02 -2.07 -27.12
CA ARG A 274 -1.25 -2.13 -25.87
C ARG A 274 0.11 -2.81 -26.06
N ASP A 275 0.14 -3.92 -26.80
CA ASP A 275 1.37 -4.67 -27.09
C ASP A 275 2.36 -3.85 -27.95
N SER A 276 1.84 -3.15 -28.94
CA SER A 276 2.64 -2.24 -29.77
C SER A 276 3.20 -1.08 -28.93
N LEU A 277 2.38 -0.50 -28.05
CA LEU A 277 2.82 0.54 -27.13
C LEU A 277 3.92 0.04 -26.21
N PHE A 278 3.75 -1.11 -25.55
CA PHE A 278 4.78 -1.68 -24.68
C PHE A 278 6.10 -1.92 -25.43
N ARG A 279 6.04 -2.54 -26.61
CA ARG A 279 7.25 -2.77 -27.44
C ARG A 279 7.95 -1.47 -27.81
N SER A 280 7.20 -0.40 -28.10
CA SER A 280 7.79 0.91 -28.37
C SER A 280 8.57 1.47 -27.18
N LEU A 281 8.14 1.16 -25.95
CA LEU A 281 8.84 1.58 -24.73
C LEU A 281 10.13 0.80 -24.47
N LEU A 282 10.42 -0.28 -25.20
CA LEU A 282 11.71 -0.97 -25.15
C LEU A 282 12.80 -0.22 -25.94
N ILE A 283 12.44 0.83 -26.68
CA ILE A 283 13.40 1.69 -27.38
C ILE A 283 13.75 2.89 -26.49
N ALA A 284 15.03 3.08 -26.17
CA ALA A 284 15.53 4.17 -25.31
C ALA A 284 14.97 5.56 -25.64
N GLY A 285 14.95 5.93 -26.93
CA GLY A 285 14.46 7.24 -27.37
C GLY A 285 12.99 7.51 -27.02
N ASN A 286 12.18 6.47 -26.86
CA ASN A 286 10.76 6.57 -26.50
C ASN A 286 10.54 6.69 -24.99
N ARG A 287 11.60 6.60 -24.18
CA ARG A 287 11.55 6.72 -22.72
C ARG A 287 11.90 8.11 -22.18
N ARG A 288 12.07 9.12 -23.06
CA ARG A 288 12.54 10.47 -22.71
C ARG A 288 11.74 11.15 -21.59
N ILE A 289 10.43 10.94 -21.52
CA ILE A 289 9.56 11.52 -20.47
C ILE A 289 9.15 10.41 -19.50
N GLU A 290 10.05 10.10 -18.58
CA GLU A 290 9.96 8.99 -17.63
C GLU A 290 8.67 8.94 -16.80
N PRO A 291 8.08 10.08 -16.34
CA PRO A 291 6.79 10.05 -15.66
C PRO A 291 5.65 9.51 -16.54
N TRP A 292 5.64 9.83 -17.83
CA TRP A 292 4.63 9.32 -18.78
C TRP A 292 4.83 7.83 -19.02
N VAL A 293 6.08 7.39 -19.18
CA VAL A 293 6.44 5.98 -19.36
C VAL A 293 6.00 5.16 -18.14
N THR A 294 6.28 5.66 -16.93
CA THR A 294 5.89 4.99 -15.68
C THR A 294 4.37 4.84 -15.58
N GLN A 295 3.61 5.87 -15.96
CA GLN A 295 2.14 5.79 -16.00
C GLN A 295 1.65 4.77 -17.04
N ILE A 296 2.23 4.77 -18.24
CA ILE A 296 1.89 3.82 -19.31
C ILE A 296 2.15 2.38 -18.85
N VAL A 297 3.36 2.09 -18.37
CA VAL A 297 3.72 0.74 -17.87
C VAL A 297 2.76 0.33 -16.75
N GLY A 298 2.41 1.26 -15.87
CA GLY A 298 1.45 1.02 -14.80
C GLY A 298 0.03 0.70 -15.27
N TYR A 299 -0.44 1.29 -16.37
CA TYR A 299 -1.76 1.01 -16.96
C TYR A 299 -1.75 -0.24 -17.85
N LEU A 300 -0.66 -0.51 -18.54
CA LEU A 300 -0.45 -1.77 -19.26
C LEU A 300 -0.50 -2.96 -18.30
N ASN A 301 0.04 -2.80 -17.09
CA ASN A 301 0.02 -3.78 -16.01
C ASN A 301 -1.10 -3.52 -14.98
N HIS A 302 -2.22 -2.89 -15.39
CA HIS A 302 -3.34 -2.63 -14.49
C HIS A 302 -3.90 -3.94 -13.89
N PRO A 303 -4.32 -3.99 -12.60
CA PRO A 303 -4.80 -5.22 -11.95
C PRO A 303 -5.92 -5.96 -12.68
N LEU A 304 -6.86 -5.22 -13.29
CA LEU A 304 -7.95 -5.80 -14.09
C LEU A 304 -7.48 -6.47 -15.39
N ARG A 305 -6.22 -6.26 -15.79
CA ARG A 305 -5.60 -6.80 -17.01
C ARG A 305 -4.38 -7.68 -16.71
N GLN A 306 -4.11 -7.97 -15.44
CA GLN A 306 -2.87 -8.63 -15.03
C GLN A 306 -2.59 -9.93 -15.80
N GLN A 307 -3.62 -10.76 -16.04
CA GLN A 307 -3.49 -12.04 -16.77
C GLN A 307 -2.91 -11.84 -18.18
N GLN A 308 -3.36 -10.80 -18.89
CA GLN A 308 -2.88 -10.46 -20.23
C GLN A 308 -1.52 -9.77 -20.17
N ALA A 309 -1.23 -9.06 -19.08
CA ALA A 309 -0.05 -8.25 -18.89
C ALA A 309 1.17 -9.02 -18.36
N VAL A 310 1.01 -10.25 -17.83
CA VAL A 310 2.14 -11.06 -17.32
C VAL A 310 3.27 -11.17 -18.35
N LYS A 311 2.93 -11.24 -19.64
CA LYS A 311 3.89 -11.30 -20.76
C LYS A 311 4.84 -10.10 -20.83
N TYR A 312 4.50 -8.96 -20.23
CA TYR A 312 5.36 -7.77 -20.20
C TYR A 312 6.45 -7.83 -19.12
N ILE A 313 6.30 -8.67 -18.10
CA ILE A 313 7.22 -8.73 -16.96
C ILE A 313 8.64 -9.09 -17.40
N ARG A 314 8.80 -10.20 -18.13
CA ARG A 314 10.14 -10.68 -18.55
C ARG A 314 10.87 -9.66 -19.43
N PRO A 315 10.28 -9.10 -20.51
CA PRO A 315 10.95 -8.05 -21.28
C PRO A 315 11.30 -6.80 -20.46
N ALA A 316 10.42 -6.38 -19.54
CA ALA A 316 10.69 -5.23 -18.68
C ALA A 316 11.90 -5.47 -17.74
N LEU A 317 12.08 -6.70 -17.24
CA LEU A 317 13.25 -7.08 -16.44
C LEU A 317 14.54 -7.14 -17.27
N GLN A 318 14.45 -7.63 -18.51
CA GLN A 318 15.59 -7.67 -19.44
C GLN A 318 16.10 -6.26 -19.78
N GLU A 319 15.18 -5.31 -19.98
CA GLU A 319 15.48 -3.94 -20.38
C GLU A 319 16.04 -3.07 -19.22
N LEU A 320 15.95 -3.55 -17.98
CA LEU A 320 16.21 -2.74 -16.78
C LEU A 320 17.64 -2.15 -16.70
N GLN A 321 18.65 -2.83 -17.23
CA GLN A 321 20.01 -2.28 -17.29
C GLN A 321 20.11 -1.10 -18.26
N GLU A 322 19.41 -1.16 -19.39
CA GLU A 322 19.36 -0.06 -20.36
C GLU A 322 18.58 1.13 -19.79
N VAL A 323 17.44 0.85 -19.14
CA VAL A 323 16.66 1.82 -18.35
C VAL A 323 17.52 2.53 -17.31
N GLN A 324 18.40 1.82 -16.61
CA GLN A 324 19.36 2.44 -15.67
C GLN A 324 20.39 3.33 -16.36
N ARG A 325 20.90 2.90 -17.52
CA ARG A 325 21.95 3.63 -18.24
C ARG A 325 21.43 4.92 -18.87
N THR A 326 20.17 4.93 -19.31
CA THR A 326 19.60 6.06 -20.07
C THR A 326 18.69 6.95 -19.26
N GLY A 327 18.26 6.51 -18.07
CA GLY A 327 17.30 7.23 -17.25
C GLY A 327 17.89 7.87 -16.00
N ASP A 328 17.04 8.56 -15.27
CA ASP A 328 17.41 9.11 -13.97
C ASP A 328 17.65 8.01 -12.91
N ILE A 329 18.20 8.41 -11.76
CA ILE A 329 18.57 7.48 -10.68
C ILE A 329 17.38 6.73 -10.06
N PHE A 330 16.16 7.27 -10.18
CA PHE A 330 14.92 6.72 -9.64
C PHE A 330 14.15 5.88 -10.67
N PHE A 331 14.35 6.13 -11.97
CA PHE A 331 13.59 5.53 -13.05
C PHE A 331 13.63 4.00 -13.07
N PRO A 332 14.77 3.32 -12.82
CA PRO A 332 14.80 1.86 -12.73
C PRO A 332 13.84 1.29 -11.68
N LYS A 333 13.72 1.97 -10.53
CA LYS A 333 12.78 1.54 -9.48
C LYS A 333 11.34 1.79 -9.92
N ASN A 334 11.06 2.96 -10.49
CA ASN A 334 9.73 3.31 -10.99
C ASN A 334 9.26 2.38 -12.11
N TRP A 335 10.14 2.02 -13.04
CA TRP A 335 9.89 1.08 -14.14
C TRP A 335 9.46 -0.30 -13.62
N ILE A 336 10.23 -0.90 -12.70
CA ILE A 336 9.89 -2.22 -12.18
C ILE A 336 8.68 -2.17 -11.24
N SER A 337 8.57 -1.15 -10.39
CA SER A 337 7.38 -0.97 -9.56
C SER A 337 6.12 -0.83 -10.42
N ALA A 338 6.15 -0.03 -11.49
CA ALA A 338 5.01 0.10 -12.41
C ALA A 338 4.71 -1.21 -13.15
N THR A 339 5.74 -2.01 -13.46
CA THR A 339 5.60 -3.31 -14.10
C THR A 339 4.92 -4.32 -13.18
N LEU A 340 5.30 -4.37 -11.89
CA LEU A 340 4.90 -5.44 -10.98
C LEU A 340 3.71 -5.11 -10.08
N ARG A 341 3.45 -3.83 -9.78
CA ARG A 341 2.45 -3.41 -8.76
C ARG A 341 1.04 -3.93 -8.99
N GLY A 342 0.63 -4.14 -10.25
CA GLY A 342 -0.72 -4.58 -10.57
C GLY A 342 -0.86 -6.10 -10.66
N HIS A 343 0.21 -6.85 -10.48
CA HIS A 343 0.18 -8.31 -10.49
C HIS A 343 0.07 -8.84 -9.06
N ASN A 344 -0.66 -9.95 -8.91
CA ASN A 344 -0.72 -10.73 -7.67
C ASN A 344 -0.78 -12.25 -7.93
N SER A 345 -0.43 -12.68 -9.14
CA SER A 345 -0.58 -14.07 -9.56
C SER A 345 0.70 -14.89 -9.32
N PRO A 346 0.59 -16.21 -9.03
CA PRO A 346 1.75 -17.09 -8.93
C PRO A 346 2.61 -17.11 -10.19
N GLU A 347 2.00 -16.95 -11.37
CA GLU A 347 2.70 -16.89 -12.66
C GLU A 347 3.62 -15.66 -12.73
N ALA A 348 3.13 -14.49 -12.32
CA ALA A 348 3.96 -13.28 -12.26
C ALA A 348 5.15 -13.47 -11.31
N ALA A 349 4.92 -14.05 -10.13
CA ALA A 349 5.97 -14.36 -9.16
C ALA A 349 7.01 -15.34 -9.75
N GLN A 350 6.55 -16.35 -10.49
CA GLN A 350 7.40 -17.34 -11.15
C GLN A 350 8.27 -16.71 -12.24
N VAL A 351 7.72 -15.79 -13.05
CA VAL A 351 8.49 -15.08 -14.09
C VAL A 351 9.65 -14.31 -13.46
N VAL A 352 9.42 -13.61 -12.34
CA VAL A 352 10.48 -12.88 -11.62
C VAL A 352 11.53 -13.83 -11.05
N ARG A 353 11.11 -14.93 -10.40
CA ARG A 353 12.04 -15.95 -9.86
C ARG A 353 12.93 -16.54 -10.95
N GLN A 354 12.34 -17.01 -12.04
CA GLN A 354 13.07 -17.58 -13.16
C GLN A 354 14.03 -16.58 -13.80
N PHE A 355 13.65 -15.31 -13.90
CA PHE A 355 14.56 -14.28 -14.41
C PHE A 355 15.81 -14.16 -13.53
N LEU A 356 15.65 -14.07 -12.21
CA LEU A 356 16.78 -13.96 -11.28
C LEU A 356 17.64 -15.23 -11.22
N GLU A 357 17.03 -16.41 -11.31
CA GLU A 357 17.74 -17.70 -11.38
C GLU A 357 18.59 -17.82 -12.65
N GLN A 358 18.08 -17.33 -13.79
CA GLN A 358 18.77 -17.34 -15.07
C GLN A 358 19.89 -16.28 -15.17
N HIS A 359 19.95 -15.34 -14.22
CA HIS A 359 20.94 -14.26 -14.19
C HIS A 359 21.59 -14.18 -12.80
N PRO A 360 22.39 -15.19 -12.39
CA PRO A 360 23.01 -15.21 -11.06
C PRO A 360 23.93 -13.99 -10.83
N ASP A 361 24.59 -13.51 -11.88
CA ASP A 361 25.51 -12.38 -11.85
C ASP A 361 24.83 -11.01 -12.10
N TYR A 362 23.50 -10.94 -11.99
CA TYR A 362 22.76 -9.69 -12.22
C TYR A 362 23.22 -8.59 -11.23
N PRO A 363 23.38 -7.32 -11.68
CA PRO A 363 23.88 -6.25 -10.81
C PRO A 363 23.10 -6.14 -9.50
N VAL A 364 23.80 -6.22 -8.36
CA VAL A 364 23.20 -6.34 -7.01
C VAL A 364 22.18 -5.23 -6.73
N LEU A 365 22.47 -3.99 -7.11
CA LEU A 365 21.57 -2.87 -6.90
C LEU A 365 20.27 -2.98 -7.71
N LEU A 366 20.33 -3.51 -8.94
CA LEU A 366 19.15 -3.74 -9.76
C LEU A 366 18.36 -4.97 -9.29
N LYS A 367 19.05 -6.03 -8.89
CA LYS A 367 18.44 -7.20 -8.24
C LYS A 367 17.63 -6.78 -7.00
N ASN A 368 18.20 -5.92 -6.15
CA ASN A 368 17.49 -5.41 -4.97
C ASN A 368 16.25 -4.58 -5.33
N LYS A 369 16.30 -3.77 -6.41
CA LYS A 369 15.12 -3.05 -6.90
C LYS A 369 14.02 -4.01 -7.37
N ILE A 370 14.38 -5.09 -8.06
CA ILE A 370 13.45 -6.15 -8.49
C ILE A 370 12.82 -6.81 -7.26
N LEU A 371 13.64 -7.32 -6.34
CA LEU A 371 13.15 -8.00 -5.13
C LEU A 371 12.23 -7.10 -4.31
N GLN A 372 12.60 -5.84 -4.11
CA GLN A 372 11.78 -4.89 -3.37
C GLN A 372 10.45 -4.57 -4.09
N SER A 373 10.42 -4.57 -5.43
CA SER A 373 9.17 -4.33 -6.19
C SER A 373 8.33 -5.60 -6.38
N ALA A 374 8.90 -6.78 -6.15
CA ALA A 374 8.26 -8.09 -6.28
C ALA A 374 7.85 -8.68 -4.93
N ASP A 375 8.19 -8.03 -3.82
CA ASP A 375 7.99 -8.54 -2.46
C ASP A 375 6.53 -8.93 -2.19
N HIS A 376 5.56 -8.15 -2.67
CA HIS A 376 4.13 -8.49 -2.56
C HIS A 376 3.72 -9.73 -3.37
N LEU A 377 4.48 -10.13 -4.40
CA LEU A 377 4.22 -11.34 -5.20
C LEU A 377 4.65 -12.63 -4.48
N TYR A 378 5.40 -12.51 -3.38
CA TYR A 378 5.95 -13.64 -2.63
C TYR A 378 5.26 -13.88 -1.30
N ARG A 379 4.23 -13.10 -0.98
CA ARG A 379 3.50 -13.11 0.29
C ARG A 379 2.21 -13.90 0.19
#